data_AF-A0A2H6FLP0-F1
#
_entry.id   AF-A0A2H6FLP0-F1
#
_cell.length_a   1.000
_cell.length_b   1.000
_cell.length_c   1.000
_cell.angle_alpha   90.00
_cell.angle_beta   90.00
_cell.angle_gamma   90.00
#
_symmetry.space_group_name_H-M   'P 1'
#
loop_
_entity.id
_entity.type
_entity.pdbx_description
1 polymer ?
#
loop_
_entity_poly.entity_id
_entity_poly.type
_entity_poly.pdbx_seq_one_letter_code
_entity_poly.pdbx_strand_id
1 'polypeptide(L)'
;MSTFKQYKKLETEKSRLIRQLKTIKKMIRGTYVQTHRKCGKPNCRCAKEVEGHPSYQISWTKDGRSRSKAIPKEDIPWIKEMTGNYKQWRTLRSKIRKLTDEERKLLDLEEEKLIQKTENLRNYFTKKPA
;
A
#
# COMPACT_ATOMS: atom_id res chain seq x y z
N MET A 1 -17.84 -23.02 -7.60
CA MET A 1 -16.40 -23.41 -7.55
C MET A 1 -16.15 -24.02 -6.19
N SER A 2 -15.49 -25.19 -6.09
CA SER A 2 -15.14 -25.77 -4.79
C SER A 2 -14.31 -24.78 -3.96
N THR A 3 -14.60 -24.65 -2.66
CA THR A 3 -13.89 -23.77 -1.71
C THR A 3 -12.37 -24.00 -1.76
N PHE A 4 -11.94 -25.25 -1.94
CA PHE A 4 -10.53 -25.61 -2.13
C PHE A 4 -9.88 -24.92 -3.35
N LYS A 5 -10.63 -24.80 -4.46
CA LYS A 5 -10.17 -24.09 -5.66
C LYS A 5 -10.03 -22.58 -5.41
N GLN A 6 -10.87 -22.00 -4.54
CA GLN A 6 -10.79 -20.58 -4.17
C GLN A 6 -9.56 -20.32 -3.27
N TYR A 7 -9.31 -21.15 -2.25
CA TYR A 7 -8.10 -21.04 -1.42
C TYR A 7 -6.82 -21.12 -2.24
N LYS A 8 -6.71 -22.15 -3.09
CA LYS A 8 -5.52 -22.34 -3.94
C LYS A 8 -5.26 -21.14 -4.86
N LYS A 9 -6.33 -20.49 -5.36
CA LYS A 9 -6.22 -19.27 -6.16
C LYS A 9 -5.63 -18.11 -5.34
N LEU A 10 -6.18 -17.85 -4.15
CA LEU A 10 -5.70 -16.79 -3.25
C LEU A 10 -4.24 -17.02 -2.84
N GLU A 11 -3.87 -18.25 -2.52
CA GLU A 11 -2.50 -18.63 -2.16
C GLU A 11 -1.52 -18.42 -3.32
N THR A 12 -1.90 -18.83 -4.53
CA THR A 12 -1.10 -18.63 -5.74
C THR A 12 -0.88 -17.14 -6.00
N GLU A 13 -1.92 -16.33 -5.85
CA GLU A 13 -1.83 -14.89 -6.07
C GLU A 13 -0.99 -14.18 -5.00
N LYS A 14 -1.17 -14.51 -3.73
CA LYS A 14 -0.31 -14.02 -2.63
C LYS A 14 1.16 -14.38 -2.89
N SER A 15 1.43 -15.63 -3.26
CA SER A 15 2.79 -16.09 -3.59
C SER A 15 3.42 -15.28 -4.73
N ARG A 16 2.63 -14.94 -5.77
CA ARG A 16 3.09 -14.07 -6.86
C ARG A 16 3.45 -12.67 -6.36
N LEU A 17 2.62 -12.06 -5.52
CA LEU A 17 2.89 -10.73 -4.96
C LEU A 17 4.10 -10.72 -4.04
N ILE A 18 4.29 -11.78 -3.23
CA ILE A 18 5.47 -11.92 -2.38
C ILE A 18 6.75 -12.04 -3.23
N ARG A 19 6.72 -12.79 -4.34
CA ARG A 19 7.85 -12.83 -5.28
C ARG A 19 8.18 -11.44 -5.84
N GLN A 20 7.17 -10.64 -6.19
CA GLN A 20 7.38 -9.26 -6.64
C GLN A 20 7.95 -8.37 -5.54
N LEU A 21 7.56 -8.54 -4.27
CA LEU A 21 8.18 -7.81 -3.15
C LEU A 21 9.68 -8.14 -3.05
N LYS A 22 10.06 -9.41 -3.20
CA LYS A 22 11.46 -9.84 -3.08
C LYS A 22 12.40 -9.25 -4.14
N THR A 23 11.89 -8.72 -5.25
CA THR A 23 12.72 -8.06 -6.27
C THR A 23 13.17 -6.66 -5.85
N ILE A 24 12.42 -6.00 -4.94
CA ILE A 24 12.75 -4.67 -4.44
C ILE A 24 13.86 -4.80 -3.38
N LYS A 25 15.06 -4.30 -3.67
CA LYS A 25 16.23 -4.44 -2.78
C LYS A 25 16.55 -3.19 -1.96
N LYS A 26 16.18 -2.01 -2.46
CA LYS A 26 16.49 -0.72 -1.83
C LYS A 26 15.28 0.20 -1.94
N MET A 27 14.96 0.89 -0.86
CA MET A 27 13.88 1.86 -0.83
C MET A 27 14.05 2.84 0.34
N ILE A 28 13.46 4.02 0.22
CA ILE A 28 13.35 4.99 1.32
C ILE A 28 11.91 5.46 1.45
N ARG A 29 11.45 5.69 2.67
CA ARG A 29 10.12 6.23 2.91
C ARG A 29 10.07 7.69 2.44
N GLY A 30 9.05 8.01 1.66
CA GLY A 30 8.74 9.39 1.27
C GLY A 30 8.27 9.49 -0.17
N THR A 31 8.19 10.73 -0.64
CA THR A 31 7.80 11.11 -1.98
C THR A 31 8.72 12.21 -2.48
N TYR A 32 9.22 12.09 -3.70
CA TYR A 32 9.85 13.19 -4.41
C TYR A 32 8.83 14.28 -4.72
N VAL A 33 9.15 15.51 -4.36
CA VAL A 33 8.32 16.69 -4.62
C VAL A 33 9.16 17.71 -5.36
N GLN A 34 8.62 18.21 -6.47
CA GLN A 34 9.14 19.39 -7.15
C GLN A 34 8.17 20.53 -6.94
N THR A 35 8.65 21.60 -6.35
CA THR A 35 7.91 22.85 -6.21
C THR A 35 8.62 23.95 -6.98
N HIS A 36 7.94 25.07 -7.20
CA HIS A 36 8.58 26.26 -7.70
C HIS A 36 8.28 27.42 -6.75
N ARG A 37 9.25 28.31 -6.57
CA ARG A 37 9.07 29.50 -5.73
C ARG A 37 9.68 30.73 -6.39
N LYS A 38 9.09 31.89 -6.15
CA LYS A 38 9.67 33.16 -6.58
C LYS A 38 10.85 33.52 -5.69
N CYS A 39 11.87 34.13 -6.27
CA CYS A 39 13.00 34.67 -5.53
C CYS A 39 12.61 35.96 -4.80
N GLY A 40 13.10 36.13 -3.56
CA GLY A 40 12.92 37.38 -2.81
C GLY A 40 13.80 38.54 -3.31
N LYS A 41 14.76 38.28 -4.21
CA LYS A 41 15.60 39.32 -4.81
C LYS A 41 14.90 39.91 -6.04
N PRO A 42 14.61 41.23 -6.09
CA PRO A 42 13.87 41.84 -7.19
C PRO A 42 14.59 41.75 -8.55
N ASN A 43 15.92 41.65 -8.53
CA ASN A 43 16.75 41.54 -9.74
C ASN A 43 16.91 40.11 -10.25
N CYS A 44 16.34 39.11 -9.58
CA CYS A 44 16.44 37.72 -10.04
C CYS A 44 15.39 37.45 -11.12
N ARG A 45 15.78 36.76 -12.20
CA ARG A 45 14.87 36.31 -13.27
C ARG A 45 13.65 35.56 -12.72
N CYS A 46 13.86 34.72 -11.71
CA CYS A 46 12.82 33.92 -11.05
C CYS A 46 11.82 34.74 -10.20
N ALA A 47 12.08 36.03 -9.94
CA ALA A 47 11.10 36.91 -9.32
C ALA A 47 10.06 37.41 -10.34
N LYS A 48 10.46 37.51 -11.61
CA LYS A 48 9.64 38.03 -12.73
C LYS A 48 8.90 36.91 -13.47
N GLU A 49 9.48 35.72 -13.56
CA GLU A 49 8.86 34.57 -14.21
C GLU A 49 7.65 34.02 -13.42
N VAL A 50 6.64 33.55 -14.14
CA VAL A 50 5.41 32.96 -13.55
C VAL A 50 5.74 31.66 -12.81
N GLU A 51 6.59 30.83 -13.39
CA GLU A 51 6.95 29.53 -12.81
C GLU A 51 7.84 29.69 -11.57
N GLY A 52 8.75 30.67 -11.52
CA GLY A 52 9.73 30.80 -10.44
C GLY A 52 10.86 29.76 -10.54
N HIS A 53 11.74 29.69 -9.54
CA HIS A 53 12.83 28.71 -9.56
C HIS A 53 12.40 27.36 -9.00
N PRO A 54 12.85 26.24 -9.60
CA PRO A 54 12.53 24.91 -9.10
C PRO A 54 13.24 24.62 -7.78
N SER A 55 12.51 23.99 -6.86
CA SER A 55 13.03 23.43 -5.61
C SER A 55 12.65 21.96 -5.54
N TYR A 56 13.65 21.12 -5.31
CA TYR A 56 13.49 19.68 -5.21
C TYR A 56 13.53 19.28 -3.75
N GLN A 57 12.57 18.46 -3.34
CA GLN A 57 12.42 18.05 -1.96
C GLN A 57 12.04 16.57 -1.87
N ILE A 58 12.41 15.94 -0.77
CA ILE A 58 11.80 14.71 -0.32
C ILE A 58 10.88 15.04 0.86
N SER A 59 9.65 14.53 0.84
CA SER A 59 8.71 14.62 1.95
C SER A 59 8.39 13.24 2.50
N TRP A 60 8.38 13.08 3.82
CA TRP A 60 8.08 11.82 4.49
C TRP A 60 7.52 12.03 5.89
N THR A 61 6.80 11.03 6.39
CA THR A 61 6.32 11.03 7.78
C THR A 61 7.28 10.25 8.67
N LYS A 62 7.67 10.83 9.79
CA LYS A 62 8.43 10.16 10.86
C LYS A 62 7.85 10.59 12.21
N ASP A 63 7.59 9.64 13.10
CA ASP A 63 7.03 9.88 14.45
C ASP A 63 5.69 10.66 14.41
N GLY A 64 4.80 10.29 13.49
CA GLY A 64 3.50 10.94 13.29
C GLY A 64 3.56 12.34 12.66
N ARG A 65 4.75 12.90 12.42
CA ARG A 65 4.93 14.25 11.89
C ARG A 65 5.40 14.23 10.44
N SER A 66 4.84 15.11 9.62
CA SER A 66 5.32 15.35 8.26
C SER A 66 6.63 16.12 8.29
N ARG A 67 7.61 15.67 7.50
CA ARG A 67 8.93 16.29 7.35
C ARG A 67 9.22 16.46 5.87
N SER A 68 9.92 17.53 5.52
CA SER A 68 10.40 17.77 4.17
C SER A 68 11.82 18.31 4.20
N LYS A 69 12.66 17.89 3.26
CA LYS A 69 14.04 18.35 3.13
C LYS A 69 14.37 18.61 1.67
N ALA A 70 15.09 19.69 1.40
CA ALA A 70 15.63 19.97 0.09
C ALA A 70 16.65 18.89 -0.30
N ILE A 71 16.67 18.52 -1.58
CA ILE A 71 17.62 17.57 -2.14
C ILE A 71 18.49 18.25 -3.20
N PRO A 72 19.77 17.87 -3.32
CA PRO A 72 20.61 18.26 -4.46
C PRO A 72 20.03 17.76 -5.80
N LYS A 73 20.39 18.41 -6.91
CA LYS A 73 19.86 18.04 -8.24
C LYS A 73 20.39 16.69 -8.70
N GLU A 74 21.64 16.40 -8.37
CA GLU A 74 22.36 15.16 -8.63
C GLU A 74 21.69 13.94 -7.97
N ASP A 75 21.00 14.13 -6.85
CA ASP A 75 20.31 13.06 -6.13
C ASP A 75 18.88 12.78 -6.65
N ILE A 76 18.35 13.61 -7.55
CA ILE A 76 16.97 13.46 -8.06
C ILE A 76 16.72 12.05 -8.64
N PRO A 77 17.58 11.49 -9.51
CA PRO A 77 17.36 10.15 -10.05
C PRO A 77 17.28 9.10 -8.94
N TRP A 78 18.19 9.15 -7.98
CA TRP A 78 18.23 8.21 -6.86
C TRP A 78 17.01 8.33 -5.95
N ILE A 79 16.61 9.55 -5.57
CA ILE A 79 15.43 9.78 -4.73
C ILE A 79 14.16 9.29 -5.43
N LYS A 80 14.00 9.55 -6.73
CA LYS A 80 12.86 9.07 -7.51
C LYS A 80 12.80 7.55 -7.54
N GLU A 81 13.93 6.88 -7.77
CA GLU A 81 14.01 5.42 -7.75
C GLU A 81 13.65 4.87 -6.37
N MET A 82 14.28 5.36 -5.31
CA MET A 82 14.10 4.81 -3.95
C MET A 82 12.70 5.07 -3.39
N THR A 83 12.11 6.24 -3.65
CA THR A 83 10.72 6.54 -3.24
C THR A 83 9.70 5.81 -4.12
N GLY A 84 10.01 5.59 -5.40
CA GLY A 84 9.24 4.74 -6.31
C GLY A 84 9.17 3.29 -5.82
N ASN A 85 10.32 2.73 -5.44
CA ASN A 85 10.43 1.39 -4.85
C ASN A 85 9.59 1.28 -3.57
N TYR A 86 9.64 2.30 -2.70
CA TYR A 86 8.80 2.34 -1.50
C TYR A 86 7.30 2.37 -1.83
N LYS A 87 6.89 3.19 -2.81
CA LYS A 87 5.50 3.26 -3.28
C LYS A 87 5.04 1.89 -3.80
N GLN A 88 5.85 1.23 -4.63
CA GLN A 88 5.56 -0.09 -5.17
C GLN A 88 5.42 -1.13 -4.04
N TRP A 89 6.36 -1.14 -3.09
CA TRP A 89 6.32 -2.01 -1.91
C TRP A 89 5.01 -1.85 -1.13
N ARG A 90 4.60 -0.59 -0.86
CA ARG A 90 3.36 -0.27 -0.15
C ARG A 90 2.12 -0.74 -0.91
N THR A 91 2.09 -0.58 -2.23
CA THR A 91 1.00 -1.08 -3.08
C THR A 91 0.90 -2.61 -3.04
N LEU A 92 2.02 -3.32 -3.20
CA LEU A 92 2.04 -4.78 -3.14
C LEU A 92 1.60 -5.30 -1.78
N ARG A 93 2.10 -4.70 -0.68
CA ARG A 93 1.67 -5.04 0.68
C ARG A 93 0.17 -4.81 0.90
N SER A 94 -0.38 -3.73 0.34
CA SER A 94 -1.82 -3.45 0.40
C SER A 94 -2.64 -4.53 -0.32
N LYS A 95 -2.19 -4.97 -1.50
CA LYS A 95 -2.83 -6.08 -2.25
C LYS A 95 -2.81 -7.39 -1.45
N ILE A 96 -1.67 -7.73 -0.84
CA ILE A 96 -1.57 -8.94 0.01
C ILE A 96 -2.54 -8.85 1.19
N ARG A 97 -2.67 -7.68 1.85
CA ARG A 97 -3.63 -7.49 2.94
C ARG A 97 -5.06 -7.81 2.47
N LYS A 98 -5.47 -7.28 1.31
CA LYS A 98 -6.81 -7.55 0.75
C LYS A 98 -7.05 -9.04 0.50
N LEU A 99 -6.08 -9.75 -0.08
CA LEU A 99 -6.19 -11.20 -0.31
C LEU A 99 -6.27 -12.00 1.00
N THR A 100 -5.58 -11.52 2.04
CA THR A 100 -5.65 -12.13 3.39
C THR A 100 -7.02 -11.87 4.03
N ASP A 101 -7.56 -10.66 3.85
CA ASP A 101 -8.92 -10.33 4.32
C ASP A 101 -9.98 -11.18 3.59
N GLU A 102 -9.80 -11.47 2.29
CA GLU A 102 -10.68 -12.35 1.51
C GLU A 102 -10.58 -13.81 1.96
N GLU A 103 -9.37 -14.31 2.18
CA GLU A 103 -9.13 -15.65 2.72
C GLU A 103 -9.79 -15.84 4.08
N ARG A 104 -9.66 -14.85 4.98
CA ARG A 104 -10.33 -14.88 6.29
C ARG A 104 -11.84 -15.02 6.13
N LYS A 105 -12.46 -14.19 5.29
CA LYS A 105 -13.91 -14.26 5.05
C LYS A 105 -14.36 -15.61 4.51
N LEU A 106 -13.55 -16.25 3.65
CA LEU A 106 -13.86 -17.60 3.17
C LEU A 106 -13.81 -18.62 4.32
N LEU A 107 -12.86 -18.50 5.24
CA LEU A 107 -12.78 -19.39 6.41
C LEU A 107 -14.00 -19.22 7.30
N ASP A 108 -14.36 -17.98 7.62
CA ASP A 108 -15.54 -17.64 8.44
C ASP A 108 -16.83 -18.24 7.82
N LEU A 109 -16.99 -18.14 6.49
CA LEU A 109 -18.14 -18.70 5.78
C LEU A 109 -18.19 -20.23 5.79
N GLU A 110 -17.04 -20.91 5.75
CA GLU A 110 -17.00 -22.37 5.80
C GLU A 110 -17.26 -22.89 7.22
N GLU A 111 -16.73 -22.20 8.23
CA GLU A 111 -17.04 -22.48 9.63
C GLU A 111 -18.55 -22.41 9.87
N GLU A 112 -19.21 -21.33 9.48
CA GLU A 112 -20.66 -21.16 9.63
C GLU A 112 -21.46 -22.28 8.95
N LYS A 113 -21.08 -22.68 7.73
CA LYS A 113 -21.73 -23.80 7.04
C LYS A 113 -21.58 -25.11 7.79
N LEU A 114 -20.40 -25.37 8.36
CA LEU A 114 -20.14 -26.58 9.13
C LEU A 114 -20.93 -26.61 10.43
N ILE A 115 -21.03 -25.46 11.11
CA ILE A 115 -21.87 -25.27 12.30
C ILE A 115 -23.33 -25.54 11.92
N GLN A 116 -23.88 -24.82 10.96
CA GLN A 116 -25.28 -24.96 10.54
C GLN A 116 -25.62 -26.39 10.12
N LYS A 117 -24.72 -27.04 9.37
CA LYS A 117 -24.89 -28.45 8.98
C LYS A 117 -25.00 -29.36 10.20
N THR A 118 -24.17 -29.13 11.21
CA THR A 118 -24.13 -29.93 12.44
C THR A 118 -25.34 -29.65 13.33
N GLU A 119 -25.75 -28.39 13.47
CA GLU A 119 -26.95 -27.99 14.20
C GLU A 119 -28.21 -28.63 13.62
N ASN A 120 -28.32 -28.69 12.29
CA ASN A 120 -29.46 -29.30 11.60
C ASN A 120 -29.61 -30.81 11.90
N LEU A 121 -28.58 -31.49 12.42
CA LEU A 121 -28.65 -32.89 12.82
C LEU A 121 -29.33 -33.11 14.18
N ARG A 122 -29.67 -32.03 14.90
CA ARG A 122 -30.18 -32.10 16.26
C ARG A 122 -31.34 -31.13 16.45
N ASN A 123 -32.47 -31.67 16.90
CA ASN A 123 -33.73 -30.93 17.05
C ASN A 123 -33.70 -29.82 18.12
N TYR A 124 -32.79 -29.87 19.08
CA TYR A 124 -32.65 -28.84 20.11
C TYR A 124 -31.97 -27.55 19.62
N PHE A 125 -31.27 -27.58 18.48
CA PHE A 125 -30.79 -26.37 17.80
C PHE A 125 -31.80 -25.80 16.79
N THR A 126 -32.74 -26.62 16.29
CA THR A 126 -33.72 -26.20 15.29
C THR A 126 -35.12 -25.90 15.86
N LYS A 127 -35.40 -26.27 17.12
CA LYS A 127 -36.64 -25.87 17.82
C LYS A 127 -36.51 -24.44 18.34
N LYS A 128 -37.33 -23.53 17.80
CA LYS A 128 -37.56 -22.21 18.37
C LYS A 128 -38.16 -22.36 19.78
N PRO A 129 -37.69 -21.64 20.82
CA PRO A 129 -38.32 -21.69 22.13
C PRO A 129 -39.79 -21.25 22.03
N ALA A 130 -40.65 -21.96 22.77
CA ALA A 130 -42.09 -21.73 22.83
C ALA A 130 -42.43 -20.38 23.47
#